data_AF-A0A957VFK3-F1
#
_entry.id   AF-A0A957VFK3-F1
#
_cell.length_a   1.000
_cell.length_b   1.000
_cell.length_c   1.000
_cell.angle_alpha   90.00
_cell.angle_beta   90.00
_cell.angle_gamma   90.00
#
_symmetry.space_group_name_H-M   'P 1'
#
loop_
_entity.id
_entity.type
_entity.pdbx_description
1 polymer ?
#
loop_
_entity_poly.entity_id
_entity_poly.type
_entity_poly.pdbx_seq_one_letter_code
_entity_poly.pdbx_strand_id
1 'polypeptide(L)'
;MEPRIIAILLKKEINDSLNNRWFVLYAGAFTGLALLLSWLSLSGGGSGYSGFAGFGRTAASLVNLVLLIVPLMALTIGAGSLSGEQERGTLSYLLSQPVKRGEVLLGKYLGLAASLLGALALGFGLSGLVIAGRGGQTDAGAYVLLAGFAFALALGMLSLG
;
A
#
# COMPACT_ATOMS: atom_id res chain seq x y z
N MET A 1 2.67 24.48 15.62
CA MET A 1 1.96 23.25 15.25
C MET A 1 2.16 22.30 16.41
N GLU A 2 1.09 21.72 16.95
CA GLU A 2 1.22 20.80 18.08
C GLU A 2 1.41 19.36 17.56
N PRO A 3 2.61 18.75 17.69
CA PRO A 3 2.90 17.43 17.13
C PRO A 3 2.04 16.32 17.75
N ARG A 4 1.52 16.54 18.97
CA ARG A 4 0.62 15.60 19.66
C ARG A 4 -0.71 15.43 18.91
N ILE A 5 -1.28 16.50 18.38
CA ILE A 5 -2.56 16.46 17.66
C ILE A 5 -2.41 15.62 16.39
N ILE A 6 -1.32 15.84 15.65
CA ILE A 6 -1.01 15.10 14.41
C ILE A 6 -0.83 13.61 14.70
N ALA A 7 -0.11 13.25 15.76
CA ALA A 7 0.12 11.84 16.14
C ALA A 7 -1.17 11.11 16.53
N ILE A 8 -2.09 11.80 17.23
CA ILE A 8 -3.39 11.23 17.62
C ILE A 8 -4.26 11.00 16.38
N LEU A 9 -4.35 11.99 15.48
CA LEU A 9 -5.05 11.87 14.20
C LEU A 9 -4.49 10.74 13.34
N LEU A 10 -3.16 10.64 13.24
CA LEU A 10 -2.49 9.57 12.52
C LEU A 10 -2.87 8.19 13.07
N LYS A 11 -2.82 8.01 14.40
CA LYS A 11 -3.16 6.72 15.03
C LYS A 11 -4.63 6.36 14.83
N LYS A 12 -5.52 7.35 14.92
CA LYS A 12 -6.94 7.18 14.64
C LYS A 12 -7.13 6.69 13.19
N GLU A 13 -6.50 7.36 12.23
CA GLU A 13 -6.71 7.06 10.81
C GLU A 13 -6.16 5.69 10.39
N ILE A 14 -5.03 5.27 10.98
CA ILE A 14 -4.52 3.90 10.81
C ILE A 14 -5.54 2.88 11.33
N ASN A 15 -6.11 3.12 12.51
CA ASN A 15 -7.07 2.20 13.11
C ASN A 15 -8.40 2.17 12.35
N ASP A 16 -8.84 3.31 11.83
CA ASP A 16 -10.03 3.40 10.97
C ASP A 16 -9.78 2.71 9.63
N SER A 17 -8.59 2.87 9.04
CA SER A 17 -8.17 2.14 7.83
C SER A 17 -8.19 0.62 8.05
N LEU A 18 -7.60 0.14 9.14
CA LEU A 18 -7.52 -1.29 9.46
C LEU A 18 -8.89 -1.92 9.80
N ASN A 19 -9.84 -1.14 10.31
CA ASN A 19 -11.21 -1.62 10.54
C ASN A 19 -12.08 -1.55 9.27
N ASN A 20 -11.64 -0.85 8.23
CA ASN A 20 -12.38 -0.79 6.98
C ASN A 20 -12.25 -2.13 6.24
N ARG A 21 -13.37 -2.87 6.20
CA ARG A 21 -13.44 -4.19 5.55
C ARG A 21 -12.97 -4.16 4.10
N TRP A 22 -13.27 -3.10 3.36
CA TRP A 22 -12.83 -2.97 1.97
C TRP A 22 -11.31 -2.81 1.86
N PHE A 23 -10.71 -1.99 2.73
CA PHE A 23 -9.26 -1.82 2.79
C PHE A 23 -8.54 -3.14 3.08
N VAL A 24 -8.99 -3.86 4.11
CA VAL A 24 -8.42 -5.16 4.48
C VAL A 24 -8.58 -6.18 3.36
N LEU A 25 -9.71 -6.16 2.66
CA LEU A 25 -9.96 -7.06 1.53
C LEU A 25 -9.00 -6.77 0.36
N TYR A 26 -8.77 -5.49 0.02
CA TYR A 26 -7.79 -5.12 -0.99
C TYR A 26 -6.36 -5.46 -0.58
N ALA A 27 -5.96 -5.15 0.66
CA ALA A 27 -4.63 -5.47 1.18
C ALA A 27 -4.38 -6.99 1.23
N GLY A 28 -5.38 -7.75 1.65
CA GLY A 28 -5.36 -9.21 1.66
C GLY A 28 -5.29 -9.80 0.26
N ALA A 29 -6.08 -9.28 -0.69
CA ALA A 29 -6.04 -9.69 -2.08
C ALA A 29 -4.68 -9.39 -2.73
N PHE A 30 -4.13 -8.20 -2.52
CA PHE A 30 -2.79 -7.82 -2.97
C PHE A 30 -1.73 -8.78 -2.43
N THR A 31 -1.71 -8.99 -1.11
CA THR A 31 -0.75 -9.87 -0.45
C THR A 31 -0.88 -11.32 -0.93
N GLY A 32 -2.11 -11.83 -1.02
CA GLY A 32 -2.39 -13.19 -1.49
C GLY A 32 -1.97 -13.41 -2.95
N LEU A 33 -2.26 -12.46 -3.83
CA LEU A 33 -1.84 -12.53 -5.23
C LEU A 33 -0.32 -12.38 -5.38
N ALA A 34 0.31 -11.47 -4.64
CA ALA A 34 1.77 -11.32 -4.64
C ALA A 34 2.49 -12.58 -4.13
N LEU A 35 1.91 -13.25 -3.13
CA LEU A 35 2.37 -14.56 -2.65
C LEU A 35 2.15 -15.66 -3.68
N LEU A 36 0.98 -15.70 -4.32
CA LEU A 36 0.66 -16.69 -5.34
C LEU A 36 1.58 -16.56 -6.57
N LEU A 37 1.83 -15.34 -7.04
CA LEU A 37 2.74 -15.07 -8.16
C LEU A 37 4.19 -15.44 -7.81
N SER A 38 4.62 -15.11 -6.60
CA SER A 38 5.91 -15.53 -6.07
C SER A 38 6.02 -17.06 -6.03
N TRP A 39 5.02 -17.74 -5.47
CA TRP A 39 5.00 -19.19 -5.39
C TRP A 39 4.96 -19.86 -6.78
N LEU A 40 4.12 -19.37 -7.70
CA LEU A 40 4.01 -19.87 -9.07
C LEU A 40 5.31 -19.70 -9.85
N SER A 41 6.02 -18.60 -9.63
CA SER A 41 7.34 -18.41 -10.22
C SER A 41 8.35 -19.45 -9.80
N LEU A 42 8.29 -19.86 -8.53
CA LEU A 42 9.21 -20.85 -7.99
C LEU A 42 8.81 -22.27 -8.41
N SER A 43 7.52 -22.55 -8.55
CA SER A 43 6.98 -23.84 -8.97
C SER A 43 7.02 -24.07 -10.49
N GLY A 44 7.07 -23.00 -11.30
CA GLY A 44 7.01 -23.01 -12.76
C GLY A 44 8.28 -23.47 -13.50
N GLY A 45 9.10 -24.35 -12.90
CA GLY A 45 10.33 -24.91 -13.47
C GLY A 45 10.18 -25.78 -14.73
N GLY A 46 9.04 -25.70 -15.44
CA GLY A 46 8.71 -26.51 -16.63
C GLY A 46 9.03 -25.87 -17.99
N SER A 47 9.55 -24.65 -18.03
CA SER A 47 10.12 -24.07 -19.26
C SER A 47 11.52 -23.59 -18.95
N GLY A 48 12.53 -24.16 -19.62
CA GLY A 48 13.98 -24.07 -19.36
C GLY A 48 14.61 -22.66 -19.37
N TYR A 49 14.02 -21.72 -18.65
CA TYR A 49 14.46 -20.36 -18.42
C TYR A 49 14.86 -20.19 -16.95
N SER A 50 15.78 -21.03 -16.49
CA SER A 50 16.45 -20.85 -15.20
C SER A 50 17.47 -19.71 -15.34
N GLY A 51 17.04 -18.47 -15.08
CA GLY A 51 17.89 -17.28 -15.15
C GLY A 51 17.07 -15.98 -15.19
N PHE A 52 17.70 -14.86 -15.58
CA PHE A 52 17.11 -13.51 -15.67
C PHE A 52 15.71 -13.44 -16.35
N ALA A 53 15.41 -14.36 -17.26
CA ALA A 53 14.12 -14.45 -17.96
C ALA A 53 12.95 -14.92 -17.06
N GLY A 54 13.22 -15.69 -16.00
CA GLY A 54 12.22 -16.03 -14.98
C GLY A 54 11.87 -14.83 -14.10
N PHE A 55 12.89 -14.07 -13.67
CA PHE A 55 12.74 -12.83 -12.93
C PHE A 55 12.01 -11.74 -13.73
N GLY A 56 12.31 -11.60 -15.02
CA GLY A 56 11.63 -10.63 -15.88
C GLY A 56 10.12 -10.87 -15.95
N ARG A 57 9.67 -12.12 -16.02
CA ARG A 57 8.25 -12.46 -16.05
C ARG A 57 7.56 -12.19 -14.70
N THR A 58 8.20 -12.51 -13.58
CA THR A 58 7.62 -12.20 -12.26
C THR A 58 7.59 -10.74 -11.94
N ALA A 59 8.70 -10.04 -12.18
CA ALA A 59 8.79 -8.60 -12.02
C ALA A 59 7.71 -7.93 -12.88
N ALA A 60 7.56 -8.31 -14.15
CA ALA A 60 6.50 -7.78 -15.01
C ALA A 60 5.09 -8.05 -14.45
N SER A 61 4.83 -9.26 -13.92
CA SER A 61 3.53 -9.58 -13.33
C SER A 61 3.25 -8.79 -12.04
N LEU A 62 4.27 -8.61 -11.19
CA LEU A 62 4.18 -7.81 -9.97
C LEU A 62 4.01 -6.34 -10.30
N VAL A 63 4.74 -5.80 -11.29
CA VAL A 63 4.57 -4.44 -11.80
C VAL A 63 3.13 -4.24 -12.26
N ASN A 64 2.60 -5.15 -13.10
CA ASN A 64 1.24 -5.02 -13.62
C ASN A 64 0.20 -5.03 -12.49
N LEU A 65 0.38 -5.94 -11.53
CA LEU A 65 -0.47 -6.03 -10.35
C LEU A 65 -0.42 -4.76 -9.51
N VAL A 66 0.77 -4.19 -9.30
CA VAL A 66 0.97 -2.92 -8.57
C VAL A 66 0.28 -1.77 -9.31
N LEU A 67 0.47 -1.67 -10.62
CA LEU A 67 -0.12 -0.62 -11.46
C LEU A 67 -1.65 -0.69 -11.49
N LEU A 68 -2.25 -1.86 -11.28
CA LEU A 68 -3.70 -2.00 -11.20
C LEU A 68 -4.23 -1.77 -9.79
N ILE A 69 -3.71 -2.49 -8.79
CA ILE A 69 -4.31 -2.53 -7.46
C ILE A 69 -3.97 -1.29 -6.64
N VAL A 70 -2.73 -0.80 -6.70
CA VAL A 70 -2.27 0.27 -5.82
C VAL A 70 -2.97 1.60 -6.11
N PRO A 71 -3.13 2.06 -7.36
CA PRO A 71 -3.90 3.27 -7.64
C PRO A 71 -5.35 3.16 -7.20
N LEU A 72 -6.00 2.02 -7.45
CA LEU A 72 -7.39 1.81 -7.06
C LEU A 72 -7.54 1.84 -5.53
N MET A 73 -6.64 1.20 -4.78
CA MET A 73 -6.61 1.30 -3.33
C MET A 73 -6.39 2.74 -2.86
N ALA A 74 -5.35 3.40 -3.38
CA ALA A 74 -4.99 4.75 -2.97
C ALA A 74 -6.13 5.76 -3.21
N LEU A 75 -6.76 5.70 -4.39
CA LEU A 75 -7.87 6.59 -4.75
C LEU A 75 -9.13 6.29 -3.93
N THR A 76 -9.51 5.02 -3.76
CA THR A 76 -10.71 4.66 -2.99
C THR A 76 -10.58 5.05 -1.52
N ILE A 77 -9.39 4.91 -0.95
CA ILE A 77 -9.11 5.29 0.44
C ILE A 77 -8.99 6.80 0.58
N GLY A 78 -8.24 7.47 -0.30
CA GLY A 78 -8.07 8.93 -0.31
C GLY A 78 -9.41 9.64 -0.45
N ALA A 79 -10.11 9.37 -1.56
CA ALA A 79 -11.41 9.97 -1.84
C ALA A 79 -12.48 9.53 -0.82
N GLY A 80 -12.49 8.25 -0.44
CA GLY A 80 -13.46 7.71 0.53
C GLY A 80 -13.30 8.30 1.93
N SER A 81 -12.07 8.57 2.37
CA SER A 81 -11.84 9.27 3.63
C SER A 81 -12.41 10.69 3.58
N LEU A 82 -12.32 11.37 2.43
CA LEU A 82 -12.74 12.76 2.28
C LEU A 82 -14.25 12.88 2.13
N SER A 83 -14.87 12.00 1.35
CA SER A 83 -16.33 11.92 1.19
C SER A 83 -17.03 11.46 2.47
N GLY A 84 -16.46 10.47 3.18
CA GLY A 84 -17.05 9.93 4.41
C GLY A 84 -17.13 10.96 5.55
N GLU A 85 -16.19 11.89 5.64
CA GLU A 85 -16.21 12.97 6.64
C GLU A 85 -17.14 14.12 6.27
N GLN A 86 -17.36 14.35 4.97
CA GLN A 86 -18.37 15.30 4.49
C GLN A 86 -19.79 14.78 4.77
N GLU A 87 -20.07 13.50 4.45
CA GLU A 87 -21.38 12.89 4.68
C GLU A 87 -21.73 12.76 6.18
N ARG A 88 -20.75 12.51 7.04
CA ARG A 88 -20.94 12.41 8.50
C ARG A 88 -21.01 13.77 9.20
N GLY A 89 -20.88 14.88 8.48
CA GLY A 89 -20.86 16.24 9.03
C GLY A 89 -19.72 16.50 10.03
N THR A 90 -18.74 15.60 10.12
CA THR A 90 -17.66 15.66 11.11
C THR A 90 -16.68 16.78 10.78
N LEU A 91 -16.61 17.20 9.51
CA LEU A 91 -15.83 18.36 9.07
C LEU A 91 -16.25 19.66 9.80
N SER A 92 -17.55 19.87 9.97
CA SER A 92 -18.09 21.04 10.70
C SER A 92 -17.80 20.97 12.20
N TYR A 93 -17.67 19.76 12.76
CA TYR A 93 -17.32 19.53 14.16
C TYR A 93 -15.81 19.67 14.45
N LEU A 94 -14.96 19.37 13.46
CA LEU A 94 -13.51 19.58 13.54
C LEU A 94 -13.14 21.06 13.36
N LEU A 95 -13.86 21.78 12.50
CA LEU A 95 -13.66 23.21 12.27
C LEU A 95 -14.17 24.09 13.41
N SER A 96 -15.04 23.57 14.28
CA SER A 96 -15.48 24.25 15.51
C SER A 96 -14.53 24.03 16.70
N GLN A 97 -13.56 23.11 16.57
CA GLN A 97 -12.46 22.98 17.51
C GLN A 97 -11.30 23.90 17.09
N PRO A 98 -10.50 24.41 18.03
CA PRO A 98 -9.38 25.32 17.76
C PRO A 98 -8.17 24.58 17.16
N VAL A 99 -8.36 23.81 16.09
CA VAL A 99 -7.34 23.02 15.40
C VAL A 99 -7.05 23.65 14.04
N LYS A 100 -5.77 23.79 13.68
CA LYS A 100 -5.40 24.40 12.40
C LYS A 100 -5.72 23.44 11.26
N ARG A 101 -6.33 23.93 10.18
CA ARG A 101 -6.69 23.13 8.98
C ARG A 101 -5.52 22.29 8.44
N GLY A 102 -4.30 22.84 8.51
CA GLY A 102 -3.08 22.13 8.08
C GLY A 102 -2.69 20.94 8.97
N GLU A 103 -3.00 20.95 10.27
CA GLU A 103 -2.68 19.84 11.18
C GLU A 103 -3.59 18.64 10.93
N VAL A 104 -4.87 18.90 10.61
CA VAL A 104 -5.85 17.87 10.23
C VAL A 104 -5.46 17.23 8.90
N LEU A 105 -5.15 18.05 7.88
CA LEU A 105 -4.74 17.57 6.56
C LEU A 105 -3.47 16.71 6.62
N LEU A 106 -2.45 17.17 7.36
CA LEU A 106 -1.21 16.42 7.53
C LEU A 106 -1.42 15.12 8.31
N GLY A 107 -2.18 15.16 9.41
CA GLY A 107 -2.46 13.95 10.20
C GLY A 107 -3.19 12.88 9.39
N LYS A 108 -4.15 13.32 8.56
CA LYS A 108 -4.92 12.43 7.70
C LYS A 108 -4.09 11.84 6.57
N TYR A 109 -3.37 12.68 5.83
CA TYR A 109 -2.49 12.21 4.75
C TYR A 109 -1.45 11.21 5.28
N LEU A 110 -0.80 11.54 6.40
CA LEU A 110 0.20 10.65 7.00
C LEU A 110 -0.41 9.34 7.51
N GLY A 111 -1.62 9.39 8.06
CA GLY A 111 -2.33 8.19 8.51
C GLY A 111 -2.70 7.23 7.38
N LEU A 112 -3.26 7.77 6.29
CA LEU A 112 -3.60 6.99 5.09
C LEU A 112 -2.36 6.51 4.34
N ALA A 113 -1.31 7.34 4.28
CA ALA A 113 -0.03 6.96 3.71
C ALA A 113 0.60 5.80 4.50
N ALA A 114 0.61 5.89 5.83
CA ALA A 114 1.16 4.86 6.69
C ALA A 114 0.39 3.53 6.58
N SER A 115 -0.94 3.57 6.51
CA SER A 115 -1.75 2.35 6.35
C SER A 115 -1.51 1.69 4.99
N LEU A 116 -1.50 2.47 3.91
CA LEU A 116 -1.26 1.98 2.55
C LEU A 116 0.17 1.44 2.38
N LEU A 117 1.18 2.17 2.85
CA LEU A 117 2.57 1.73 2.84
C LEU A 117 2.77 0.49 3.70
N GLY A 118 2.09 0.38 4.84
CA GLY A 118 2.10 -0.81 5.67
C GLY A 118 1.56 -2.04 4.93
N ALA A 119 0.44 -1.89 4.22
CA ALA A 119 -0.13 -2.96 3.40
C ALA A 119 0.82 -3.41 2.26
N LEU A 120 1.44 -2.46 1.56
CA LEU A 120 2.42 -2.76 0.51
C LEU A 120 3.67 -3.42 1.09
N ALA A 121 4.19 -2.93 2.21
CA ALA A 121 5.34 -3.49 2.90
C ALA A 121 5.07 -4.94 3.34
N LEU A 122 3.86 -5.26 3.80
CA LEU A 122 3.46 -6.62 4.11
C LEU A 122 3.40 -7.50 2.84
N GLY A 123 2.78 -7.02 1.76
CA GLY A 123 2.67 -7.78 0.51
C GLY A 123 4.02 -8.08 -0.14
N PHE A 124 4.86 -7.05 -0.30
CA PHE A 124 6.23 -7.22 -0.82
C PHE A 124 7.14 -7.96 0.17
N GLY A 125 7.03 -7.68 1.47
CA GLY A 125 7.83 -8.35 2.49
C GLY A 125 7.59 -9.85 2.55
N LEU A 126 6.32 -10.27 2.57
CA LEU A 126 5.95 -11.69 2.56
C LEU A 126 6.33 -12.37 1.25
N SER A 127 6.06 -11.73 0.11
CA SER A 127 6.44 -12.24 -1.21
C SER A 127 7.96 -12.41 -1.34
N GLY A 128 8.73 -11.43 -0.87
CA GLY A 128 10.20 -11.46 -0.85
C GLY A 128 10.79 -12.52 0.08
N LEU A 129 10.21 -12.72 1.26
CA LEU A 129 10.61 -13.78 2.19
C LEU A 129 10.44 -15.18 1.58
N VAL A 130 9.36 -15.40 0.84
CA VAL A 130 9.11 -16.68 0.14
C VAL A 130 10.16 -16.93 -0.96
N ILE A 131 10.55 -15.89 -1.69
CA ILE A 131 11.58 -15.97 -2.73
C ILE A 131 12.94 -16.26 -2.12
N ALA A 132 13.31 -15.53 -1.06
CA ALA A 132 14.59 -15.66 -0.37
C ALA A 132 14.76 -17.03 0.30
N GLY A 133 13.72 -17.52 0.99
CA GLY A 133 13.75 -18.78 1.73
C GLY A 133 13.88 -20.04 0.85
N ARG A 134 13.69 -19.93 -0.46
CA ARG A 134 13.77 -21.06 -1.41
C ARG A 134 14.90 -20.94 -2.43
N GLY A 135 15.86 -20.03 -2.20
CA GLY A 135 17.06 -19.92 -3.03
C GLY A 135 16.80 -19.36 -4.43
N GLY A 136 15.74 -18.56 -4.60
CA GLY A 136 15.52 -17.85 -5.86
C GLY A 136 16.71 -16.92 -6.15
N GLN A 137 17.40 -17.13 -7.27
CA GLN A 137 18.35 -16.15 -7.80
C GLN A 137 17.56 -14.96 -8.34
N THR A 138 17.05 -14.13 -7.43
CA THR A 138 16.44 -12.86 -7.75
C THR A 138 17.43 -11.75 -7.52
N ASP A 139 17.49 -10.81 -8.46
CA ASP A 139 18.21 -9.57 -8.26
C ASP A 139 17.51 -8.77 -7.15
N ALA A 140 18.02 -8.90 -5.93
CA ALA A 140 17.49 -8.23 -4.75
C ALA A 140 17.44 -6.71 -4.96
N GLY A 141 18.36 -6.16 -5.74
CA GLY A 141 18.38 -4.74 -6.10
C GLY A 141 17.13 -4.34 -6.87
N ALA A 142 16.81 -5.06 -7.94
CA ALA A 142 15.64 -4.79 -8.76
C ALA A 142 14.30 -4.98 -8.01
N TYR A 143 14.23 -5.95 -7.08
CA TYR A 143 13.03 -6.13 -6.23
C TYR A 143 12.83 -4.98 -5.25
N VAL A 144 13.91 -4.50 -4.61
CA VAL A 144 13.85 -3.33 -3.71
C VAL A 144 13.49 -2.06 -4.49
N LEU A 145 14.03 -1.90 -5.70
CA LEU A 145 13.71 -0.79 -6.59
C LEU A 145 12.24 -0.79 -7.00
N LEU A 146 11.69 -1.96 -7.34
CA LEU A 146 10.27 -2.17 -7.61
C LEU A 146 9.40 -1.75 -6.41
N ALA A 147 9.74 -2.20 -5.21
CA ALA A 147 9.01 -1.84 -3.99
C ALA A 147 9.08 -0.31 -3.75
N GLY A 148 10.25 0.30 -3.97
CA GLY A 148 10.43 1.75 -3.90
C GLY A 148 9.55 2.52 -4.88
N PHE A 149 9.49 2.09 -6.15
CA PHE A 149 8.59 2.68 -7.14
C PHE A 149 7.11 2.50 -6.79
N ALA A 150 6.73 1.33 -6.25
CA ALA A 150 5.37 1.08 -5.79
C ALA A 150 4.98 2.03 -4.65
N PHE A 151 5.89 2.28 -3.71
CA PHE A 151 5.66 3.23 -2.61
C PHE A 151 5.53 4.67 -3.12
N ALA A 152 6.39 5.09 -4.05
CA ALA A 152 6.30 6.41 -4.66
C ALA A 152 4.98 6.61 -5.41
N LEU A 153 4.55 5.60 -6.18
CA LEU A 153 3.27 5.60 -6.89
C LEU A 153 2.07 5.65 -5.93
N ALA A 154 2.12 4.89 -4.84
CA ALA A 154 1.09 4.91 -3.80
C ALA A 154 0.92 6.29 -3.18
N LEU A 155 2.03 6.94 -2.81
CA LEU A 155 2.02 8.29 -2.26
C LEU A 155 1.52 9.34 -3.26
N GLY A 156 1.91 9.22 -4.53
CA GLY A 156 1.45 10.09 -5.60
C GLY A 156 -0.05 9.99 -5.86
N MET A 157 -0.57 8.76 -5.94
CA MET A 157 -2.00 8.52 -6.13
C MET A 157 -2.83 8.92 -4.90
N LEU A 158 -2.31 8.70 -3.69
CA LEU A 158 -2.97 9.15 -2.47
C LEU A 158 -3.04 10.68 -2.38
N SER A 159 -2.07 11.40 -2.93
CA SER A 159 -2.13 12.85 -3.01
C SER A 159 -3.16 13.38 -4.01
N LEU A 160 -3.59 12.55 -4.97
CA LEU A 160 -4.57 12.92 -5.99
C LEU A 160 -6.01 12.63 -5.58
N GLY A 161 -6.23 11.67 -4.67
CA GLY A 161 -7.55 11.28 -4.14
C GLY A 161 -7.94 12.07 -2.91
#